data_AF-A0AA95MFJ6-F1
#
_entry.id   AF-A0AA95MFJ6-F1
#
_cell.length_a   1.000
_cell.length_b   1.000
_cell.length_c   1.000
_cell.angle_alpha   90.00
_cell.angle_beta   90.00
_cell.angle_gamma   90.00
#
_symmetry.space_group_name_H-M   'P 1'
#
loop_
_entity.id
_entity.type
_entity.pdbx_description
1 polymer ?
#
loop_
_entity_poly.entity_id
_entity_poly.type
_entity_poly.pdbx_seq_one_letter_code
_entity_poly.pdbx_strand_id
1 'polypeptide(L)'
;MEINNFDQQSLALIHKAFEIILQQNNVTFNKIGIAEEGEQLLFLFEGKDEKVHVFKWSKASSLGVSIGVLAQSVLMPIIPHLRLLS
;
A
#
# COMPACT_ATOMS: atom_id res chain seq x y z
N MET A 1 -14.72 0.36 -7.30
CA MET A 1 -15.14 -0.26 -6.03
C MET A 1 -14.71 0.67 -4.91
N GLU A 2 -15.66 1.07 -4.07
CA GLU A 2 -15.44 1.88 -2.87
C GLU A 2 -15.20 0.95 -1.68
N ILE A 3 -14.39 1.41 -0.73
CA ILE A 3 -14.07 0.65 0.48
C ILE A 3 -15.13 0.94 1.54
N ASN A 4 -15.93 -0.08 1.87
CA ASN A 4 -16.95 -0.01 2.93
C ASN A 4 -16.51 -0.73 4.21
N ASN A 5 -15.56 -1.66 4.09
CA ASN A 5 -14.96 -2.46 5.14
C ASN A 5 -13.56 -2.95 4.68
N PHE A 6 -12.75 -3.45 5.61
CA PHE A 6 -11.44 -4.05 5.30
C PHE A 6 -11.51 -5.57 5.42
N ASP A 7 -12.40 -6.19 4.65
CA ASP A 7 -12.41 -7.64 4.53
C ASP A 7 -11.23 -8.15 3.67
N GLN A 8 -11.01 -9.46 3.66
CA GLN A 8 -9.92 -10.07 2.91
C GLN A 8 -9.96 -9.72 1.41
N GLN A 9 -11.16 -9.58 0.83
CA GLN A 9 -11.31 -9.22 -0.58
C GLN A 9 -10.83 -7.79 -0.83
N SER A 10 -11.24 -6.84 0.01
CA SER A 10 -10.82 -5.44 -0.06
C SER A 10 -9.32 -5.31 0.12
N LEU A 11 -8.73 -6.02 1.09
CA LEU A 11 -7.28 -6.05 1.29
C LEU A 11 -6.52 -6.62 0.10
N ALA A 12 -7.03 -7.70 -0.52
CA ALA A 12 -6.41 -8.28 -1.72
C ALA A 12 -6.45 -7.31 -2.92
N LEU A 13 -7.54 -6.56 -3.07
CA LEU A 13 -7.66 -5.55 -4.12
C LEU A 13 -6.75 -4.34 -3.88
N ILE A 14 -6.62 -3.90 -2.63
CA ILE A 14 -5.67 -2.84 -2.23
C ILE A 14 -4.25 -3.29 -2.52
N HIS A 15 -3.87 -4.50 -2.11
CA HIS A 15 -2.56 -5.08 -2.38
C HIS A 15 -2.25 -5.09 -3.87
N LYS A 16 -3.16 -5.59 -4.71
CA LYS A 16 -3.00 -5.56 -6.18
C LYS A 16 -2.90 -4.15 -6.75
N ALA A 17 -3.66 -3.19 -6.23
CA ALA A 17 -3.57 -1.80 -6.66
C ALA A 17 -2.20 -1.19 -6.31
N PHE A 18 -1.63 -1.56 -5.16
CA PHE A 18 -0.30 -1.12 -4.75
C PHE A 18 0.76 -1.69 -5.69
N GLU A 19 0.70 -2.99 -6.01
CA GLU A 19 1.62 -3.61 -6.99
C GLU A 19 1.62 -2.86 -8.33
N ILE A 20 0.44 -2.56 -8.87
CA ILE A 20 0.28 -1.85 -10.14
C ILE A 20 0.96 -0.48 -10.09
N ILE A 21 0.74 0.30 -9.02
CA ILE A 21 1.32 1.63 -8.88
C ILE A 21 2.84 1.57 -8.73
N LEU A 22 3.36 0.61 -7.96
CA LEU A 22 4.81 0.40 -7.83
C LEU A 22 5.44 0.07 -9.18
N GLN A 23 4.83 -0.84 -9.95
CA GLN A 23 5.28 -1.18 -11.30
C GLN A 23 5.23 0.02 -12.26
N GLN A 24 4.13 0.78 -12.27
CA GLN A 24 4.00 2.00 -13.08
C GLN A 24 5.05 3.06 -12.73
N ASN A 25 5.53 3.06 -11.49
CA ASN A 25 6.55 3.99 -11.01
C ASN A 25 7.97 3.41 -11.03
N ASN A 26 8.18 2.25 -11.66
CA ASN A 26 9.48 1.56 -11.74
C ASN A 26 10.12 1.32 -10.35
N VAL A 27 9.30 0.96 -9.35
CA VAL A 27 9.78 0.57 -8.02
C VAL A 27 9.92 -0.95 -7.98
N THR A 28 11.15 -1.44 -7.89
CA THR A 28 11.45 -2.85 -7.66
C THR A 28 11.25 -3.22 -6.19
N PHE A 29 10.77 -4.43 -5.92
CA PHE A 29 10.58 -4.95 -4.58
C PHE A 29 10.74 -6.47 -4.58
N ASN A 30 11.21 -7.03 -3.47
CA ASN A 30 11.25 -8.46 -3.23
C ASN A 30 9.88 -8.95 -2.77
N LYS A 31 9.27 -8.22 -1.83
CA LYS A 31 8.00 -8.57 -1.22
C LYS A 31 7.24 -7.34 -0.77
N ILE A 32 5.92 -7.39 -0.88
CA ILE A 32 5.04 -6.42 -0.26
C ILE A 32 3.89 -7.11 0.48
N GLY A 33 3.32 -6.44 1.46
CA GLY A 33 2.17 -6.91 2.22
C GLY A 33 1.28 -5.78 2.72
N ILE A 34 0.02 -6.10 2.97
CA ILE A 34 -0.93 -5.23 3.65
C ILE A 34 -1.37 -5.93 4.93
N ALA A 35 -1.28 -5.25 6.06
CA ALA A 35 -1.72 -5.77 7.35
C ALA A 35 -2.58 -4.74 8.09
N GLU A 36 -3.39 -5.21 9.04
CA GLU A 36 -4.22 -4.37 9.89
C GLU A 36 -3.61 -4.30 11.30
N GLU A 37 -3.60 -3.09 11.88
CA GLU A 37 -3.18 -2.84 13.26
C GLU A 37 -4.17 -1.87 13.93
N GLY A 38 -5.18 -2.41 14.63
CA GLY A 38 -6.24 -1.60 15.24
C GLY A 38 -6.97 -0.72 14.21
N GLU A 39 -6.89 0.60 14.38
CA GLU A 39 -7.49 1.61 13.49
C GLU A 39 -6.61 1.97 12.29
N GLN A 40 -5.46 1.30 12.14
CA GLN A 40 -4.49 1.56 11.08
C GLN A 40 -4.37 0.39 10.11
N LEU A 41 -3.96 0.73 8.89
CA LEU A 41 -3.46 -0.21 7.90
C LEU A 41 -1.96 0.00 7.73
N LEU A 42 -1.26 -1.10 7.51
CA LEU A 42 0.17 -1.18 7.36
C LEU A 42 0.49 -1.64 5.95
N PHE A 43 1.37 -0.92 5.28
CA PHE A 43 2.01 -1.33 4.04
C PHE A 43 3.43 -1.75 4.36
N LEU A 44 3.68 -3.03 4.16
CA LEU A 44 4.97 -3.67 4.37
C LEU A 44 5.69 -3.72 3.02
N PHE A 45 6.90 -3.17 2.96
CA PHE A 45 7.70 -3.13 1.75
C PHE A 45 9.10 -3.68 2.02
N GLU A 46 9.53 -4.66 1.23
CA GLU A 46 10.86 -5.23 1.27
C GLU A 46 11.56 -4.97 -0.07
N GLY A 47 12.59 -4.13 -0.04
CA GLY A 47 13.40 -3.76 -1.21
C GLY A 47 14.72 -4.54 -1.28
N LYS A 48 15.71 -4.00 -1.99
CA LYS A 48 17.03 -4.64 -2.17
C LYS A 48 17.87 -4.70 -0.89
N ASP A 49 17.51 -3.91 0.13
CA ASP A 49 18.20 -3.87 1.41
C ASP A 49 17.77 -5.02 2.35
N GLU A 50 16.85 -5.89 1.90
CA GLU A 50 16.29 -7.04 2.63
C GLU A 50 15.64 -6.67 3.97
N LYS A 51 15.33 -5.37 4.17
CA LYS A 51 14.65 -4.89 5.37
C LYS A 51 13.18 -4.65 5.05
N VAL A 52 12.32 -4.95 6.02
CA VAL A 52 10.90 -4.64 5.95
C VAL A 52 10.66 -3.22 6.44
N HIS A 53 10.26 -2.35 5.52
CA HIS A 53 9.83 -0.99 5.79
C HIS A 53 8.32 -0.96 5.99
N VAL A 54 7.85 -0.21 7.00
CA VAL A 54 6.43 -0.18 7.39
C VAL A 54 5.89 1.24 7.24
N PHE A 55 4.88 1.39 6.40
CA PHE A 55 4.15 2.65 6.20
C PHE A 55 2.74 2.49 6.73
N LYS A 56 2.26 3.47 7.51
CA LYS A 56 0.94 3.39 8.17
C LYS A 56 -0.01 4.44 7.62
N TRP A 57 -1.28 4.08 7.49
CA TRP A 57 -2.35 5.03 7.22
C TRP A 57 -3.63 4.64 7.97
N SER A 58 -4.58 5.59 8.06
CA SER A 58 -5.82 5.39 8.82
C SER A 58 -6.86 4.60 8.01
N LYS A 59 -7.55 3.67 8.67
CA LYS A 59 -8.73 3.00 8.10
C LYS A 59 -9.84 4.01 7.82
N ALA A 60 -10.07 4.94 8.74
CA ALA A 60 -11.12 5.95 8.62
C ALA A 60 -10.92 6.87 7.40
N SER A 61 -9.67 7.23 7.06
CA SER A 61 -9.37 8.06 5.88
C SER A 61 -9.53 7.32 4.55
N SER A 62 -9.81 6.02 4.60
CA SER A 62 -9.87 5.14 3.43
C SER A 62 -11.31 4.73 3.08
N LEU A 63 -12.28 4.96 3.98
CA LEU A 63 -13.68 4.61 3.77
C LEU A 63 -14.35 5.52 2.75
N GLY A 64 -15.20 4.95 1.89
CA GLY A 64 -15.91 5.69 0.83
C GLY A 64 -15.01 6.16 -0.33
N VAL A 65 -13.72 5.84 -0.29
CA VAL A 65 -12.76 6.16 -1.34
C VAL A 65 -12.62 4.96 -2.28
N SER A 66 -12.47 5.22 -3.58
CA SER A 66 -12.14 4.15 -4.52
C SER A 66 -10.73 3.60 -4.27
N ILE A 67 -10.55 2.28 -4.45
CA ILE A 67 -9.27 1.61 -4.19
C ILE A 67 -8.10 2.24 -4.97
N GLY A 68 -8.32 2.63 -6.23
CA GLY A 68 -7.28 3.27 -7.03
C GLY A 68 -6.86 4.64 -6.49
N VAL A 69 -7.83 5.45 -6.05
CA VAL A 69 -7.55 6.76 -5.42
C VAL A 69 -6.84 6.58 -4.08
N LEU A 70 -7.25 5.60 -3.27
CA LEU A 70 -6.55 5.27 -2.02
C LEU A 70 -5.09 4.88 -2.28
N ALA A 71 -4.86 3.96 -3.22
CA ALA A 71 -3.52 3.46 -3.50
C ALA A 71 -2.62 4.60 -3.99
N GLN A 72 -3.14 5.50 -4.82
CA GLN A 72 -2.43 6.71 -5.26
C GLN A 72 -2.12 7.65 -4.08
N SER A 73 -3.09 7.93 -3.21
CA SER A 73 -2.91 8.85 -2.09
C SER A 73 -1.93 8.33 -1.03
N VAL A 74 -1.89 7.01 -0.81
CA VAL A 74 -0.97 6.37 0.14
C VAL A 74 0.43 6.25 -0.46
N LEU A 75 0.56 5.79 -1.71
CA LEU A 75 1.87 5.48 -2.28
C LEU A 75 2.59 6.70 -2.85
N MET A 76 1.91 7.61 -3.57
CA MET A 76 2.59 8.70 -4.27
C MET A 76 3.51 9.56 -3.38
N PRO A 77 3.15 9.90 -2.14
CA PRO A 77 4.04 10.62 -1.23
C PRO A 77 5.32 9.85 -0.86
N ILE A 78 5.27 8.51 -0.88
CA ILE A 78 6.39 7.65 -0.45
C ILE A 78 7.16 7.03 -1.64
N ILE A 79 6.67 7.09 -2.88
CA ILE A 79 7.35 6.58 -4.08
C ILE A 79 8.82 7.03 -4.16
N PRO A 80 9.18 8.32 -3.96
CA PRO A 80 10.58 8.75 -4.01
C PRO A 80 11.46 8.01 -3.00
N HIS A 81 10.94 7.73 -1.81
CA HIS A 81 11.66 6.99 -0.78
C HIS A 81 11.78 5.50 -1.15
N LEU A 82 10.70 4.88 -1.63
CA LEU A 82 10.72 3.48 -2.05
C LEU A 82 11.74 3.22 -3.18
N ARG A 83 11.92 4.16 -4.11
CA ARG A 83 12.95 4.06 -5.17
C ARG A 83 14.39 4.04 -4.65
N LEU A 84 14.64 4.60 -3.47
CA LEU A 84 15.98 4.53 -2.86
C LEU A 84 16.23 3.15 -2.25
N LEU A 85 15.16 2.51 -1.78
CA LEU A 85 15.15 1.18 -1.18
C LEU A 85 15.08 0.05 -2.21
N SER A 86 14.64 0.35 -3.44
CA SER A 86 14.44 -0.59 -4.55
C SER A 86 15.71 -0.95 -5.29
#